data_AF-A0A816PTQ0-F1
#
_entry.id   AF-A0A816PTQ0-F1
#
_cell.length_a   1.000
_cell.length_b   1.000
_cell.length_c   1.000
_cell.angle_alpha   90.00
_cell.angle_beta   90.00
_cell.angle_gamma   90.00
#
_symmetry.space_group_name_H-M   'P 1'
#
loop_
_entity.id
_entity.type
_entity.pdbx_description
1 polymer ?
#
loop_
_entity_poly.entity_id
_entity_poly.type
_entity_poly.pdbx_seq_one_letter_code
_entity_poly.pdbx_strand_id
1 'polypeptide(L)'
;MVNCAIVTDRQTQCVCLAGCSGAYTNGPLPSGSFSGPTAFGYWDDLYIYAGTSQSVYYGTTGTYPNRNLVFEFYMAHYGGPTLYYHFQIVFFEATPNVVRYLYYQVSDSGASCTIGVQGSGSGPSMTYSVDTAGSVPTGSPTTSSATLTLTFNTASGTYSSSG
;
A
#
# COMPACT_ATOMS: atom_id res chain seq x y z
N MET A 1 15.21 -2.03 5.92
CA MET A 1 14.14 -3.04 5.84
C MET A 1 12.82 -2.36 6.14
N VAL A 2 11.84 -2.47 5.25
CA VAL A 2 10.49 -1.92 5.44
C VAL A 2 9.68 -3.01 6.14
N ASN A 3 9.13 -2.72 7.32
CA ASN A 3 8.63 -3.72 8.26
C ASN A 3 7.10 -3.80 8.33
N CYS A 4 6.39 -3.12 7.42
CA CYS A 4 4.94 -3.06 7.48
C CYS A 4 4.34 -2.72 6.11
N ALA A 5 3.25 -3.38 5.73
CA ALA A 5 2.45 -3.05 4.55
C ALA A 5 1.02 -2.87 5.04
N ILE A 6 0.59 -1.62 5.25
CA ILE A 6 -0.68 -1.38 5.95
C ILE A 6 -1.80 -0.98 5.00
N VAL A 7 -2.91 -1.70 5.20
CA VAL A 7 -4.29 -1.33 4.95
C VAL A 7 -5.03 -1.53 6.28
N THR A 8 -5.78 -0.54 6.77
CA THR A 8 -6.40 -0.57 8.11
C THR A 8 -7.92 -0.75 8.04
N ASP A 9 -8.44 -1.75 8.78
CA ASP A 9 -9.88 -1.94 9.10
C ASP A 9 -10.08 -2.01 10.64
N ARG A 10 -11.26 -1.58 11.12
CA ARG A 10 -11.77 -1.71 12.51
C ARG A 10 -12.11 -3.14 12.97
N GLN A 11 -12.17 -4.14 12.09
CA GLN A 11 -12.45 -5.54 12.45
C GLN A 11 -11.28 -6.48 12.15
N THR A 12 -10.36 -6.11 11.26
CA THR A 12 -9.16 -6.89 10.93
C THR A 12 -7.92 -6.00 10.71
N GLN A 13 -7.03 -6.15 11.69
CA GLN A 13 -5.60 -5.85 11.74
C GLN A 13 -4.91 -5.65 10.39
N CYS A 14 -4.17 -4.55 10.27
CA CYS A 14 -3.06 -4.34 9.34
C CYS A 14 -2.27 -5.63 9.02
N VAL A 15 -1.73 -5.73 7.80
CA VAL A 15 -0.65 -6.68 7.52
C VAL A 15 0.67 -6.14 8.11
N CYS A 16 0.87 -6.39 9.41
CA CYS A 16 2.11 -6.03 10.10
C CYS A 16 3.01 -7.25 10.21
N LEU A 17 4.25 -7.08 9.80
CA LEU A 17 5.30 -8.05 10.10
C LEU A 17 5.90 -7.80 11.50
N ALA A 18 5.67 -6.61 12.08
CA ALA A 18 5.86 -6.30 13.50
C ALA A 18 5.13 -4.98 13.90
N GLY A 19 4.27 -5.02 14.93
CA GLY A 19 3.64 -3.83 15.56
C GLY A 19 2.56 -3.14 14.70
N CYS A 20 1.29 -3.34 15.05
CA CYS A 20 0.16 -2.75 14.32
C CYS A 20 -0.36 -1.45 14.91
N SER A 21 -0.76 -0.54 14.03
CA SER A 21 -1.60 0.61 14.36
C SER A 21 -3.08 0.28 14.13
N GLY A 22 -3.98 0.88 14.91
CA GLY A 22 -5.42 0.86 14.63
C GLY A 22 -5.90 2.09 13.84
N ALA A 23 -4.98 2.88 13.28
CA ALA A 23 -5.30 4.15 12.64
C ALA A 23 -5.94 3.95 11.27
N TYR A 24 -7.26 4.05 11.22
CA TYR A 24 -8.06 3.97 9.98
C TYR A 24 -8.15 5.30 9.22
N THR A 25 -7.87 6.44 9.87
CA THR A 25 -7.83 7.75 9.20
C THR A 25 -6.42 8.05 8.74
N ASN A 26 -6.27 8.36 7.45
CA ASN A 26 -5.01 8.73 6.83
C ASN A 26 -4.52 10.13 7.26
N GLY A 27 -3.28 10.45 6.90
CA GLY A 27 -2.68 11.75 7.20
C GLY A 27 -1.24 11.87 6.74
N PRO A 28 -0.61 13.05 6.89
CA PRO A 28 0.74 13.27 6.39
C PRO A 28 1.77 12.36 7.06
N LEU A 29 2.79 11.96 6.30
CA LEU A 29 3.95 11.22 6.82
C LEU A 29 5.07 12.19 7.24
N PRO A 30 5.87 11.86 8.27
CA PRO A 30 5.77 10.64 9.08
C PRO A 30 4.59 10.70 10.05
N SER A 31 3.91 9.57 10.21
CA SER A 31 2.79 9.43 11.14
C SER A 31 3.24 8.73 12.42
N GLY A 32 3.06 9.40 13.56
CA GLY A 32 3.35 8.86 14.89
C GLY A 32 2.52 7.63 15.27
N SER A 33 1.45 7.35 14.52
CA SER A 33 0.59 6.17 14.69
C SER A 33 1.31 4.86 14.36
N PHE A 34 2.47 4.91 13.69
CA PHE A 34 3.27 3.74 13.31
C PHE A 34 4.69 3.87 13.86
N SER A 35 5.06 2.97 14.78
CA SER A 35 6.32 3.05 15.51
C SER A 35 7.56 2.61 14.70
N GLY A 36 7.37 1.85 13.62
CA GLY A 36 8.47 1.28 12.83
C GLY A 36 8.39 1.56 11.33
N PRO A 37 9.34 1.01 10.55
CA PRO A 37 9.38 1.18 9.11
C PRO A 37 8.09 0.66 8.46
N THR A 38 7.42 1.50 7.67
CA THR A 38 6.08 1.21 7.14
C THR A 38 5.97 1.64 5.68
N ALA A 39 5.39 0.76 4.85
CA ALA A 39 4.94 1.03 3.49
C ALA A 39 3.43 1.29 3.49
N PHE A 40 3.06 2.43 2.95
CA PHE A 40 1.68 2.90 2.77
C PHE A 40 1.36 2.82 1.28
N GLY A 41 0.83 1.67 0.83
CA GLY A 41 0.37 1.50 -0.55
C GLY A 41 -0.97 2.21 -0.80
N TYR A 42 -1.85 2.21 0.20
CA TYR A 42 -3.09 2.98 0.19
C TYR A 42 -3.58 3.07 1.65
N TRP A 43 -3.00 3.99 2.43
CA TRP A 43 -3.44 4.15 3.81
C TRP A 43 -4.73 4.94 3.85
N ASP A 44 -5.82 4.25 4.15
CA ASP A 44 -7.14 4.76 4.52
C ASP A 44 -7.97 3.63 5.19
N ASP A 45 -9.26 3.88 5.43
CA ASP A 45 -10.24 2.96 6.02
C ASP A 45 -10.78 1.95 4.98
N LEU A 46 -9.92 1.07 4.47
CA LEU A 46 -10.35 0.00 3.56
C LEU A 46 -10.92 -1.20 4.32
N TYR A 47 -11.89 -1.87 3.70
CA TYR A 47 -12.73 -2.88 4.31
C TYR A 47 -12.99 -4.07 3.38
N ILE A 48 -13.11 -5.28 3.95
CA ILE A 48 -13.56 -6.48 3.25
C ILE A 48 -14.98 -6.79 3.71
N TYR A 49 -15.93 -6.66 2.80
CA TYR A 49 -17.33 -6.95 3.04
C TYR A 49 -17.60 -8.46 2.97
N ALA A 50 -18.31 -8.98 3.97
CA ALA A 50 -18.73 -10.38 4.00
C ALA A 50 -19.59 -10.73 2.77
N GLY A 51 -19.36 -11.92 2.19
CA GLY A 51 -20.08 -12.38 1.01
C GLY A 51 -19.62 -11.75 -0.31
N THR A 52 -18.49 -11.03 -0.33
CA THR A 52 -17.88 -10.49 -1.54
C THR A 52 -16.60 -11.26 -1.92
N SER A 53 -16.05 -10.98 -3.10
CA SER A 53 -14.74 -11.49 -3.54
C SER A 53 -13.57 -10.66 -3.02
N GLN A 54 -13.81 -9.66 -2.16
CA GLN A 54 -12.77 -8.81 -1.59
C GLN A 54 -11.85 -9.63 -0.68
N SER A 55 -10.54 -9.43 -0.80
CA SER A 55 -9.54 -10.21 -0.09
C SER A 55 -8.16 -9.55 -0.09
N VAL A 56 -7.25 -10.12 0.70
CA VAL A 56 -5.82 -9.85 0.64
C VAL A 56 -5.11 -11.18 0.38
N TYR A 57 -4.37 -11.26 -0.71
CA TYR A 57 -3.52 -12.40 -1.04
C TYR A 57 -2.07 -12.06 -0.74
N TYR A 58 -1.28 -13.07 -0.37
CA TYR A 58 0.16 -12.91 -0.25
C TYR A 58 0.89 -14.16 -0.71
N GLY A 59 2.11 -13.98 -1.20
CA GLY A 59 2.92 -15.08 -1.68
C GLY A 59 4.34 -14.65 -1.98
N THR A 60 5.21 -15.64 -2.13
CA THR A 60 6.56 -15.41 -2.65
C THR A 60 6.64 -15.89 -4.09
N THR A 61 7.28 -15.10 -4.94
CA THR A 61 7.58 -15.46 -6.33
C THR A 61 9.08 -15.52 -6.55
N GLY A 62 9.53 -16.22 -7.60
CA GLY A 62 10.94 -16.41 -7.90
C GLY A 62 11.59 -17.53 -7.07
N THR A 63 12.92 -17.59 -7.12
CA THR A 63 13.72 -18.61 -6.46
C THR A 63 14.85 -17.96 -5.65
N TYR A 64 15.26 -18.59 -4.56
CA TYR A 64 16.40 -18.11 -3.77
C TYR A 64 17.65 -17.90 -4.66
N PRO A 65 18.43 -16.82 -4.47
CA PRO A 65 18.28 -15.73 -3.50
C PRO A 65 17.49 -14.50 -4.02
N ASN A 66 16.70 -14.65 -5.09
CA ASN A 66 16.03 -13.56 -5.79
C ASN A 66 14.50 -13.66 -5.69
N ARG A 67 13.97 -13.90 -4.49
CA ARG A 67 12.51 -13.96 -4.30
C ARG A 67 11.91 -12.58 -4.11
N ASN A 68 10.64 -12.45 -4.46
CA ASN A 68 9.83 -11.28 -4.14
C ASN A 68 8.68 -11.69 -3.23
N LEU A 69 8.46 -10.94 -2.15
CA LEU A 69 7.25 -11.06 -1.35
C LEU A 69 6.21 -10.08 -1.91
N VAL A 70 5.06 -10.61 -2.32
CA VAL A 70 3.96 -9.84 -2.90
C VAL A 70 2.77 -9.90 -1.96
N PHE A 71 2.20 -8.75 -1.66
CA PHE A 71 0.86 -8.61 -1.11
C PHE A 71 -0.04 -8.00 -2.19
N GLU A 72 -1.20 -8.61 -2.40
CA GLU A 72 -2.22 -8.14 -3.34
C GLU A 72 -3.49 -7.83 -2.58
N PHE A 73 -3.98 -6.61 -2.73
CA PHE A 73 -5.16 -6.10 -2.08
C PHE A 73 -6.26 -5.97 -3.13
N TYR A 74 -7.40 -6.58 -2.88
CA TYR A 74 -8.64 -6.36 -3.62
C TYR A 74 -9.74 -6.07 -2.61
N MET A 75 -9.92 -4.79 -2.26
CA MET A 75 -10.74 -4.37 -1.11
C MET A 75 -11.70 -3.25 -1.51
N ALA A 76 -12.56 -2.84 -0.57
CA ALA A 76 -13.41 -1.66 -0.72
C ALA A 76 -13.11 -0.58 0.31
N HIS A 77 -13.72 0.60 0.18
CA HIS A 77 -13.69 1.62 1.24
C HIS A 77 -14.78 1.32 2.28
N TYR A 78 -14.53 1.61 3.55
CA TYR A 78 -15.56 1.54 4.59
C TYR A 78 -16.70 2.53 4.31
N GLY A 79 -17.94 2.04 4.35
CA GLY A 79 -19.13 2.79 3.92
C GLY A 79 -19.34 2.86 2.40
N GLY A 80 -18.42 2.31 1.60
CA GLY A 80 -18.46 2.30 0.15
C GLY A 80 -18.18 0.91 -0.44
N PRO A 81 -19.09 -0.07 -0.29
CA PRO A 81 -18.85 -1.47 -0.70
C PRO A 81 -18.61 -1.68 -2.20
N THR A 82 -18.92 -0.67 -3.02
CA THR A 82 -18.72 -0.68 -4.48
C THR A 82 -17.56 0.20 -4.94
N LEU A 83 -16.84 0.85 -4.01
CA LEU A 83 -15.59 1.54 -4.31
C LEU A 83 -14.47 0.52 -4.16
N TYR A 84 -13.91 0.07 -5.27
CA TYR A 84 -12.92 -1.01 -5.30
C TYR A 84 -11.49 -0.47 -5.39
N TYR A 85 -10.58 -1.14 -4.70
CA TYR A 85 -9.17 -0.80 -4.58
C TYR A 85 -8.36 -2.07 -4.84
N HIS A 86 -7.73 -2.13 -6.01
CA HIS A 86 -6.90 -3.22 -6.48
C HIS A 86 -5.47 -2.74 -6.70
N PHE A 87 -4.58 -3.18 -5.83
CA PHE A 87 -3.16 -2.85 -5.90
C PHE A 87 -2.29 -3.92 -5.24
N GLN A 88 -1.00 -3.87 -5.55
CA GLN A 88 0.00 -4.75 -4.95
C GLN A 88 1.09 -3.95 -4.25
N ILE A 89 1.68 -4.55 -3.23
CA ILE A 89 2.91 -4.11 -2.58
C ILE A 89 3.94 -5.23 -2.72
N VAL A 90 5.12 -4.90 -3.25
CA VAL A 90 6.19 -5.87 -3.55
C VAL A 90 7.47 -5.48 -2.81
N PHE A 91 8.02 -6.45 -2.09
CA PHE A 91 9.34 -6.40 -1.46
C PHE A 91 10.31 -7.35 -2.17
N PHE A 92 11.55 -6.92 -2.34
CA PHE A 92 12.57 -7.63 -3.13
C PHE A 92 13.68 -8.16 -2.22
N GLU A 93 13.93 -9.48 -2.25
CA GLU A 93 15.03 -10.10 -1.49
C GLU A 93 16.40 -9.64 -2.02
N ALA A 94 16.56 -9.59 -3.34
CA ALA A 94 17.83 -9.23 -3.99
C ALA A 94 18.14 -7.72 -3.91
N THR A 95 17.13 -6.88 -3.70
CA THR A 95 17.26 -5.42 -3.67
C THR A 95 16.64 -4.87 -2.38
N PRO A 96 17.29 -5.08 -1.23
CA PRO A 96 16.77 -4.59 0.05
C PRO A 96 16.64 -3.06 0.00
N ASN A 97 15.68 -2.52 0.76
CA ASN A 97 15.34 -1.08 0.81
C ASN A 97 14.55 -0.54 -0.39
N VAL A 98 14.16 -1.41 -1.32
CA VAL A 98 13.20 -1.06 -2.37
C VAL A 98 11.84 -1.67 -2.04
N VAL A 99 10.79 -0.85 -2.14
CA VAL A 99 9.40 -1.31 -2.17
C VAL A 99 8.72 -0.77 -3.42
N ARG A 100 7.89 -1.59 -4.04
CA ARG A 100 7.14 -1.22 -5.24
C ARG A 100 5.65 -1.36 -5.01
N TYR A 101 4.89 -0.36 -5.43
CA TYR A 101 3.44 -0.41 -5.48
C TYR A 101 3.00 -0.51 -6.94
N LEU A 102 2.05 -1.40 -7.22
CA LEU A 102 1.42 -1.55 -8.52
C LEU A 102 -0.08 -1.31 -8.36
N TYR A 103 -0.62 -0.30 -9.04
CA TYR A 103 -2.05 -0.01 -9.01
C TYR A 103 -2.70 -0.52 -10.28
N TYR A 104 -3.83 -1.20 -10.15
CA TYR A 104 -4.62 -1.73 -11.25
C TYR A 104 -5.93 -1.00 -11.40
N GLN A 105 -6.60 -0.71 -10.28
CA GLN A 105 -7.89 -0.04 -10.23
C GLN A 105 -8.10 0.60 -8.84
N VAL A 106 -8.43 1.89 -8.78
CA VAL A 106 -8.66 2.65 -7.53
C VAL A 106 -9.84 3.59 -7.73
N SER A 107 -11.00 3.27 -7.17
CA SER A 107 -12.27 3.94 -7.53
C SER A 107 -12.29 5.46 -7.35
N ASP A 108 -11.62 6.00 -6.34
CA ASP A 108 -11.60 7.43 -6.02
C ASP A 108 -10.35 8.17 -6.53
N SER A 109 -9.50 7.49 -7.30
CA SER A 109 -8.27 8.04 -7.85
C SER A 109 -7.28 8.60 -6.80
N GLY A 110 -7.29 8.06 -5.57
CA GLY A 110 -6.42 8.50 -4.49
C GLY A 110 -6.89 9.76 -3.76
N ALA A 111 -8.18 10.10 -3.87
CA ALA A 111 -8.77 11.29 -3.25
C ALA A 111 -8.78 11.26 -1.72
N SER A 112 -8.77 10.06 -1.12
CA SER A 112 -8.77 9.84 0.33
C SER A 112 -7.76 8.74 0.60
N CYS A 113 -6.48 9.12 0.71
CA CYS A 113 -5.43 8.19 1.12
C CYS A 113 -4.10 8.90 1.34
N THR A 114 -3.21 8.21 2.03
CA THR A 114 -1.78 8.51 2.03
C THR A 114 -1.00 7.40 1.36
N ILE A 115 -0.13 7.78 0.41
CA ILE A 115 0.76 6.88 -0.32
C ILE A 115 2.21 7.29 -0.06
N GLY A 116 3.02 6.35 0.40
CA GLY A 116 4.41 6.62 0.73
C GLY A 116 5.08 5.53 1.56
N VAL A 117 6.20 5.90 2.19
CA VAL A 117 6.93 5.06 3.14
C VAL A 117 7.47 5.91 4.28
N GLN A 118 7.64 5.33 5.46
CA GLN A 118 8.37 5.94 6.57
C GLN A 118 9.32 4.93 7.24
N GLY A 119 10.37 5.43 7.89
CA GLY A 119 11.28 4.64 8.72
C GLY A 119 10.82 4.51 10.17
N SER A 120 10.09 5.51 10.68
CA SER A 120 9.50 5.51 12.02
C SER A 120 8.44 6.60 12.13
N GLY A 121 7.77 6.69 13.28
CA GLY A 121 6.79 7.75 13.58
C GLY A 121 7.35 9.16 13.61
N SER A 122 8.68 9.33 13.62
CA SER A 122 9.38 10.62 13.49
C SER A 122 10.19 10.72 12.19
N GLY A 123 10.04 9.76 11.28
CA GLY A 123 10.74 9.72 9.99
C GLY A 123 12.01 8.87 9.99
N PRO A 124 12.84 8.96 8.93
CA PRO A 124 12.59 9.70 7.69
C PRO A 124 11.36 9.18 6.91
N SER A 125 10.78 9.98 6.02
CA SER A 125 9.63 9.58 5.19
C SER A 125 9.79 10.01 3.73
N MET A 126 9.12 9.31 2.83
CA MET A 126 8.89 9.73 1.46
C MET A 126 7.40 9.63 1.18
N THR A 127 6.80 10.75 0.81
CA THR A 127 5.37 10.86 0.51
C THR A 127 5.20 11.06 -0.99
N TYR A 128 4.36 10.23 -1.61
CA TYR A 128 3.93 10.43 -2.99
C TYR A 128 2.70 11.32 -3.04
N SER A 129 1.67 11.00 -2.24
CA SER A 129 0.43 11.79 -2.17
C SER A 129 -0.25 11.67 -0.80
N VAL A 130 -1.04 12.69 -0.48
CA VAL A 130 -1.97 12.74 0.65
C VAL A 130 -3.25 13.40 0.13
N ASP A 131 -4.38 12.70 0.18
CA ASP A 131 -5.70 13.21 -0.18
C ASP A 131 -5.72 13.96 -1.52
N THR A 132 -5.05 13.38 -2.51
CA THR A 132 -4.81 14.01 -3.82
C THR A 132 -5.51 13.21 -4.90
N ALA A 133 -6.73 13.63 -5.23
CA ALA A 133 -7.49 13.05 -6.35
C ALA A 133 -6.68 13.16 -7.66
N GLY A 134 -6.65 12.09 -8.45
CA GLY A 134 -5.86 12.02 -9.67
C GLY A 134 -4.42 11.53 -9.47
N SER A 135 -3.99 11.29 -8.23
CA SER A 135 -2.64 10.77 -7.95
C SER A 135 -2.47 9.31 -8.37
N VAL A 136 -3.55 8.53 -8.39
CA VAL A 136 -3.55 7.15 -8.89
C VAL A 136 -4.64 6.99 -9.95
N PRO A 137 -4.36 6.37 -11.11
CA PRO A 137 -5.38 6.13 -12.11
C PRO A 137 -6.53 5.26 -11.57
N THR A 138 -7.76 5.56 -11.99
CA THR A 138 -8.92 4.76 -11.60
C THR A 138 -8.88 3.34 -12.14
N GLY A 139 -8.16 3.13 -13.26
CA GLY A 139 -7.94 1.82 -13.86
C GLY A 139 -9.21 1.13 -14.33
N SER A 140 -9.16 -0.20 -14.44
CA SER A 140 -10.32 -1.05 -14.77
C SER A 140 -10.18 -2.38 -14.02
N PRO A 141 -11.25 -2.98 -13.50
CA PRO A 141 -11.17 -4.27 -12.81
C PRO A 141 -10.72 -5.45 -13.71
N THR A 142 -10.57 -5.20 -15.01
CA THR A 142 -10.12 -6.18 -16.01
C THR A 142 -8.68 -5.97 -16.50
N THR A 143 -7.97 -4.94 -16.03
CA THR A 143 -6.58 -4.71 -16.45
C THR A 143 -5.66 -5.79 -15.90
N SER A 144 -4.94 -6.49 -16.78
CA SER A 144 -3.93 -7.48 -16.40
C SER A 144 -2.58 -6.85 -16.06
N SER A 145 -2.43 -5.54 -16.29
CA SER A 145 -1.20 -4.79 -16.10
C SER A 145 -1.47 -3.57 -15.22
N ALA A 146 -0.48 -3.23 -14.39
CA ALA A 146 -0.56 -2.05 -13.55
C ALA A 146 -0.67 -0.79 -14.41
N THR A 147 -1.61 0.10 -14.07
CA THR A 147 -1.78 1.42 -14.69
C THR A 147 -0.86 2.47 -14.07
N LEU A 148 -0.33 2.19 -12.88
CA LEU A 148 0.70 2.99 -12.24
C LEU A 148 1.61 2.08 -11.43
N THR A 149 2.92 2.26 -11.60
CA THR A 149 3.94 1.67 -10.75
C THR A 149 4.67 2.78 -10.00
N LEU A 150 4.74 2.66 -8.67
CA LEU A 150 5.55 3.51 -7.81
C LEU A 150 6.69 2.69 -7.24
N THR A 151 7.91 3.20 -7.28
CA THR A 151 9.07 2.56 -6.65
C THR A 151 9.72 3.51 -5.66
N PHE A 152 9.81 3.10 -4.40
CA PHE A 152 10.47 3.84 -3.34
C PHE A 152 11.79 3.17 -3.01
N ASN A 153 12.88 3.94 -3.02
CA ASN A 153 14.19 3.50 -2.57
C ASN A 153 14.54 4.21 -1.26
N THR A 154 14.40 3.49 -0.14
CA THR A 154 14.64 4.05 1.19
C THR A 154 16.11 4.21 1.52
N ALA A 155 17.02 3.65 0.72
CA ALA A 155 18.46 3.87 0.88
C ALA A 155 18.89 5.22 0.28
N SER A 156 18.30 5.62 -0.85
CA SER A 156 18.59 6.91 -1.49
C SER A 156 17.62 8.04 -1.10
N GLY A 157 16.49 7.73 -0.46
CA GLY A 157 15.47 8.74 -0.14
C GLY A 157 14.77 9.29 -1.38
N THR A 158 14.67 8.49 -2.44
CA THR A 158 14.03 8.86 -3.71
C THR A 158 12.88 7.93 -4.06
N TYR A 159 11.90 8.44 -4.79
CA TYR A 159 10.87 7.62 -5.44
C TYR A 159 10.74 7.96 -6.93
N SER A 160 10.18 7.04 -7.71
CA SER A 160 9.83 7.25 -9.11
C SER A 160 8.43 6.69 -9.41
N SER A 161 7.79 7.23 -10.45
CA SER A 161 6.52 6.77 -10.99
C SER A 161 6.63 6.44 -12.47
N SER A 162 5.88 5.44 -12.92
CA SER A 162 5.71 5.09 -14.34
C SER A 162 4.30 4.56 -14.57
N GLY A 163 3.64 5.02 -15.64
CA GLY A 163 2.32 4.55 -16.08
C GLY A 163 2.34 4.15 -17.54
#